data_AF-R7LFC3-F1
#
_entry.id   AF-R7LFC3-F1
#
_cell.length_a   1.000
_cell.length_b   1.000
_cell.length_c   1.000
_cell.angle_alpha   90.00
_cell.angle_beta   90.00
_cell.angle_gamma   90.00
#
_symmetry.space_group_name_H-M   'P 1'
#
loop_
_entity.id
_entity.type
_entity.pdbx_description
1 polymer ?
#
loop_
_entity_poly.entity_id
_entity_poly.type
_entity_poly.pdbx_seq_one_letter_code
_entity_poly.pdbx_strand_id
1 'polypeptide(L)' 'MDNNKMISMLKYQLKRYQAMGNGAKCQSLRSQINKLQTIGQFNMAN' A
#
# COMPACT_ATOMS: atom_id res chain seq x y z
N MET A 1 -11.55 -3.00 9.32
CA MET A 1 -10.76 -3.85 8.39
C MET A 1 -9.32 -3.78 8.85
N ASP A 2 -8.65 -4.93 9.01
CA ASP A 2 -7.25 -4.95 9.46
C ASP A 2 -6.34 -4.19 8.49
N ASN A 3 -5.52 -3.27 9.02
CA ASN A 3 -4.55 -2.50 8.22
C ASN A 3 -3.67 -3.42 7.36
N ASN A 4 -3.34 -4.61 7.86
CA ASN A 4 -2.58 -5.64 7.14
C ASN A 4 -3.34 -6.21 5.92
N LYS A 5 -4.66 -6.40 6.02
CA LYS A 5 -5.50 -6.85 4.90
C LYS A 5 -5.56 -5.77 3.81
N MET A 6 -5.71 -4.51 4.21
CA MET A 6 -5.75 -3.38 3.27
C MET A 6 -4.41 -3.17 2.55
N ILE A 7 -3.29 -3.25 3.27
CA ILE A 7 -1.94 -3.21 2.69
C ILE A 7 -1.74 -4.36 1.69
N SER A 8 -2.23 -5.56 2.00
CA SER A 8 -2.11 -6.72 1.10
C SER A 8 -2.89 -6.52 -0.20
N MET A 9 -4.10 -5.97 -0.12
CA MET A 9 -4.91 -5.63 -1.31
C MET A 9 -4.22 -4.55 -2.17
N LEU A 10 -3.66 -3.51 -1.55
CA LEU A 10 -2.95 -2.45 -2.26
C LEU A 10 -1.67 -2.98 -2.94
N LYS A 11 -0.93 -3.87 -2.29
CA LYS A 11 0.25 -4.54 -2.89
C LYS A 11 -0.13 -5.40 -4.10
N TYR A 12 -1.27 -6.09 -4.05
CA TYR A 12 -1.78 -6.85 -5.19
C TYR A 12 -2.10 -5.92 -6.37
N GLN A 13 -2.82 -4.83 -6.13
CA GLN A 13 -3.11 -3.83 -7.17
C GLN A 13 -1.83 -3.23 -7.76
N LEU A 14 -0.85 -2.92 -6.90
CA LEU A 14 0.43 -2.37 -7.33
C LEU A 14 1.13 -3.30 -8.32
N LYS A 15 1.22 -4.61 -8.03
CA LYS A 15 1.82 -5.60 -8.95
C LYS A 15 1.14 -5.62 -10.31
N ARG A 16 -0.20 -5.56 -10.34
CA ARG A 16 -0.97 -5.54 -11.60
C ARG A 16 -0.68 -4.30 -12.44
N TYR A 17 -0.67 -3.12 -11.82
CA TYR A 17 -0.39 -1.87 -12.53
C TYR A 17 1.08 -1.71 -12.92
N GLN A 18 2.00 -2.33 -12.17
CA GLN A 18 3.41 -2.41 -12.57
C GLN A 18 3.58 -3.22 -13.85
N ALA A 19 2.92 -4.38 -13.96
CA ALA A 19 2.97 -5.21 -15.16
C ALA A 19 2.37 -4.50 -16.40
N MET A 20 1.40 -3.61 -16.17
CA MET A 20 0.80 -2.77 -17.22
C MET A 20 1.63 -1.52 -17.57
N GLY A 21 2.75 -1.26 -16.89
CA GLY A 21 3.55 -0.04 -17.11
C GLY A 21 2.89 1.25 -16.62
N ASN A 22 1.85 1.18 -15.79
CA ASN A 22 1.13 2.37 -15.31
C ASN A 22 1.83 3.00 -14.09
N GLY A 23 2.89 3.77 -14.37
CA GLY A 23 3.73 4.39 -13.36
C GLY A 23 2.97 5.35 -12.42
N ALA A 24 2.07 6.16 -12.95
CA ALA A 24 1.28 7.10 -12.15
C ALA A 24 0.41 6.38 -11.11
N LYS A 25 -0.31 5.32 -11.52
CA LYS A 25 -1.12 4.52 -10.59
C LYS A 25 -0.25 3.80 -9.56
N CYS A 26 0.92 3.30 -9.98
CA CYS A 26 1.88 2.67 -9.07
C CYS A 26 2.37 3.62 -7.98
N GLN A 27 2.68 4.87 -8.33
CA GLN A 27 3.12 5.88 -7.37
C GLN A 27 2.04 6.19 -6.33
N SER A 28 0.78 6.37 -6.78
CA SER A 28 -0.35 6.58 -5.87
C SER A 28 -0.55 5.41 -4.90
N LEU A 29 -0.46 4.17 -5.41
CA LEU A 29 -0.60 2.96 -4.57
C LEU A 29 0.55 2.82 -3.55
N ARG A 30 1.79 3.11 -3.96
CA ARG A 30 2.95 3.13 -3.05
C ARG A 30 2.78 4.15 -1.93
N SER A 31 2.29 5.35 -2.24
CA SER A 31 2.03 6.38 -1.24
C SER A 31 0.99 5.92 -0.21
N GLN A 32 -0.08 5.26 -0.63
CA GLN A 32 -1.12 4.74 0.27
C GLN A 32 -0.58 3.62 1.16
N ILE A 33 0.20 2.68 0.60
CA ILE A 33 0.84 1.61 1.35
C ILE A 33 1.75 2.19 2.43
N ASN A 34 2.62 3.14 2.08
CA ASN A 34 3.54 3.76 3.04
C ASN A 34 2.77 4.45 4.18
N LYS A 35 1.72 5.22 3.88
CA LYS A 35 0.90 5.88 4.91
C LYS A 35 0.29 4.87 5.88
N LEU A 36 -0.28 3.77 5.37
CA LEU A 36 -0.88 2.73 6.20
C LEU A 36 0.16 1.96 7.03
N GLN A 37 1.35 1.73 6.47
CA GLN A 37 2.46 1.12 7.20
C GLN A 37 2.97 2.02 8.33
N THR A 38 3.13 3.32 8.08
CA THR A 38 3.54 4.28 9.10
C THR A 38 2.51 4.38 10.22
N ILE A 39 1.22 4.43 9.89
CA ILE A 39 0.14 4.43 10.90
C ILE A 39 0.16 3.11 11.70
N GLY A 40 0.29 1.97 11.03
CA GLY A 40 0.39 0.67 11.70
C GLY A 40 1.60 0.54 12.62
N GLN A 41 2.77 1.02 12.20
CA GLN A 41 4.00 1.02 13.00
C GLN A 41 3.90 1.95 14.21
N PHE A 42 3.32 3.15 14.06
CA PHE A 42 3.11 4.07 15.17
C PHE A 42 2.18 3.48 16.23
N ASN A 43 1.12 2.78 15.82
CA ASN A 43 0.15 2.16 16.74
C ASN A 43 0.71 0.92 17.46
N MET A 44 1.83 0.35 17.02
CA MET A 44 2.53 -0.76 17.69
C MET A 44 3.67 -0.29 18.61
N ALA A 45 4.00 0.99 18.58
CA ALA A 45 5.07 1.59 19.38
C ALA A 45 4.54 2.37 20.61
N ASN A 46 3.24 2.31 20.90
CA ASN A 46 2.59 2.94 22.06
C ASN A 46 1.91 1.89 22.94
#